data_AF-A0A9E5QS89-F1
#
_entry.id   AF-A0A9E5QS89-F1
#
_cell.length_a   1.000
_cell.length_b   1.000
_cell.length_c   1.000
_cell.angle_alpha   90.00
_cell.angle_beta   90.00
_cell.angle_gamma   90.00
#
_symmetry.space_group_name_H-M   'P 1'
#
loop_
_entity.id
_entity.type
_entity.pdbx_description
1 polymer ?
#
loop_
_entity_poly.entity_id
_entity_poly.type
_entity_poly.pdbx_seq_one_letter_code
_entity_poly.pdbx_strand_id
1 'polypeptide(L)' 'MKQSRKLTTQNRHKRIRKRVSGTNERPRLAVFRSHQHIYAQVIDDVAQHTLVAAS' A
#
# COMPACT_ATOMS: atom_id res chain seq x y z
N MET A 1 -21.38 -15.46 6.28
CA MET A 1 -20.57 -14.62 7.22
C MET A 1 -20.00 -13.42 6.48
N LYS A 2 -20.12 -12.20 7.03
CA LYS A 2 -19.53 -10.99 6.45
C LYS A 2 -18.01 -11.04 6.58
N GLN A 3 -17.27 -10.85 5.48
CA GLN A 3 -15.81 -10.80 5.52
C GLN A 3 -15.32 -9.57 6.30
N SER A 4 -14.17 -9.69 6.99
CA SER A 4 -13.58 -8.57 7.71
C SER A 4 -13.11 -7.47 6.74
N ARG A 5 -13.22 -6.20 7.16
CA ARG A 5 -12.76 -5.04 6.36
C ARG A 5 -11.28 -5.12 5.99
N LYS A 6 -10.46 -5.74 6.85
CA LYS A 6 -9.03 -5.98 6.60
C LYS A 6 -8.85 -6.92 5.40
N LEU A 7 -9.59 -8.02 5.37
CA LEU A 7 -9.51 -9.00 4.28
C LEU A 7 -9.96 -8.41 2.94
N THR A 8 -11.07 -7.67 2.92
CA THR A 8 -11.57 -7.02 1.69
C THR A 8 -10.58 -5.97 1.16
N THR A 9 -9.96 -5.20 2.05
CA THR A 9 -8.93 -4.21 1.70
C THR A 9 -7.67 -4.88 1.15
N GLN A 10 -7.20 -5.96 1.78
CA GLN A 10 -6.05 -6.73 1.29
C GLN A 10 -6.31 -7.31 -0.11
N ASN A 11 -7.51 -7.86 -0.36
CA ASN A 11 -7.88 -8.38 -1.67
C ASN A 11 -7.88 -7.28 -2.75
N ARG A 12 -8.38 -6.09 -2.41
CA ARG A 12 -8.32 -4.93 -3.30
C ARG A 12 -6.88 -4.50 -3.58
N HIS A 13 -6.04 -4.40 -2.55
CA HIS A 13 -4.62 -4.04 -2.71
C HIS A 13 -3.89 -5.06 -3.58
N LYS A 14 -4.09 -6.37 -3.36
CA LYS A 14 -3.52 -7.42 -4.21
C LYS A 14 -3.92 -7.25 -5.67
N ARG A 15 -5.19 -6.94 -5.95
CA ARG A 15 -5.69 -6.72 -7.31
C ARG A 15 -5.05 -5.49 -7.97
N ILE A 16 -4.96 -4.37 -7.25
CA ILE A 16 -4.36 -3.13 -7.75
C ILE A 16 -2.86 -3.34 -8.04
N ARG A 17 -2.15 -4.02 -7.14
CA ARG A 17 -0.71 -4.31 -7.30
C ARG A 17 -0.37 -5.22 -8.48
N LYS A 18 -1.35 -5.89 -9.10
CA LYS A 18 -1.13 -6.59 -10.39
C LYS A 18 -0.86 -5.64 -11.55
N ARG A 19 -1.30 -4.38 -11.45
CA ARG A 19 -1.13 -3.34 -12.49
C ARG A 19 -0.27 -2.18 -12.02
N VAL A 20 -0.22 -1.92 -10.72
CA VAL A 20 0.51 -0.81 -10.12
C VAL A 20 1.69 -1.35 -9.32
N SER A 21 2.89 -1.17 -9.86
CA SER A 21 4.17 -1.42 -9.22
C SER A 21 4.97 -0.12 -9.15
N GLY A 22 5.76 0.05 -8.09
CA GLY A 22 6.68 1.17 -7.92
C GLY A 22 8.07 0.82 -8.43
N THR A 23 8.66 1.72 -9.21
CA THR A 23 10.09 1.69 -9.57
C THR A 23 10.80 2.87 -8.93
N ASN A 24 12.13 2.94 -8.99
CA ASN A 24 12.87 4.06 -8.44
C ASN A 24 12.47 5.43 -9.03
N GLU A 25 12.24 5.49 -10.35
CA GLU A 25 11.76 6.72 -11.02
C GLU A 25 10.31 7.07 -10.67
N ARG A 26 9.48 6.05 -10.40
CA ARG A 26 8.07 6.22 -10.05
C ARG A 26 7.68 5.27 -8.92
N PRO A 27 8.01 5.61 -7.67
CA PRO A 27 7.76 4.73 -6.54
C PRO A 27 6.27 4.65 -6.21
N ARG A 28 5.85 3.56 -5.58
CA ARG A 28 4.45 3.30 -5.24
C ARG A 28 4.13 3.88 -3.88
N LEU A 29 3.09 4.72 -3.84
CA LEU A 29 2.50 5.18 -2.58
C LEU A 29 1.58 4.10 -1.98
N ALA A 30 1.87 3.68 -0.75
CA ALA A 30 1.05 2.76 0.03
C ALA A 30 0.39 3.52 1.18
N VAL A 31 -0.94 3.46 1.26
CA VAL A 31 -1.72 4.12 2.33
C VAL A 31 -2.40 3.07 3.20
N PHE A 32 -2.26 3.23 4.50
CA PHE A 32 -3.01 2.50 5.51
C PHE A 32 -3.84 3.49 6.33
N ARG A 33 -5.14 3.20 6.46
CA ARG A 33 -6.07 4.04 7.23
C ARG A 33 -6.65 3.24 8.38
N SER A 34 -6.46 3.74 9.59
CA SER A 34 -7.14 3.26 10.79
C SER A 34 -8.39 4.11 11.06
N HIS A 35 -9.02 3.93 12.21
CA HIS A 35 -10.13 4.78 12.63
C HIS A 35 -9.70 6.18 13.05
N GLN A 36 -8.44 6.34 13.49
CA GLN A 36 -7.94 7.57 14.10
C GLN A 36 -6.81 8.23 13.30
N HIS A 37 -6.05 7.45 12.51
CA HIS A 37 -4.84 7.93 11.82
C HIS A 37 -4.74 7.40 10.39
N ILE A 38 -3.93 8.09 9.59
CA ILE A 38 -3.62 7.71 8.22
C ILE A 38 -2.09 7.68 8.07
N TYR A 39 -1.59 6.53 7.67
CA TYR A 39 -0.17 6.30 7.46
C TYR A 39 0.08 6.16 5.96
N ALA A 40 1.16 6.76 5.48
CA ALA A 40 1.57 6.72 4.08
C ALA A 40 3.05 6.34 3.96
N GLN A 41 3.38 5.54 2.95
CA GLN A 41 4.75 5.12 2.66
C GLN A 41 5.00 5.19 1.16
N VAL A 42 6.16 5.68 0.76
CA VAL A 42 6.64 5.68 -0.63
C VAL A 42 7.65 4.55 -0.77
N ILE A 43 7.35 3.58 -1.64
CA ILE A 43 8.08 2.30 -1.73
C ILE A 43 8.58 2.09 -3.15
N ASP A 44 9.84 1.71 -3.30
CA ASP A 44 10.38 1.10 -4.52
C ASP A 44 10.20 -0.42 -4.42
N ASP A 45 9.37 -1.00 -5.29
CA ASP A 45 9.07 -2.43 -5.27
C ASP A 45 10.21 -3.27 -5.89
N VAL A 46 11.09 -2.66 -6.69
CA VAL A 46 12.24 -3.35 -7.31
C VAL A 46 13.35 -3.55 -6.29
N ALA A 47 13.74 -2.48 -5.61
CA ALA A 47 14.73 -2.53 -4.53
C ALA A 47 14.15 -3.06 -3.20
N GLN A 48 12.82 -3.24 -3.13
CA GLN A 48 12.07 -3.58 -1.92
C GLN A 48 12.37 -2.64 -0.74
N HIS A 49 12.57 -1.36 -1.05
CA HIS A 49 13.00 -0.36 -0.09
C HIS A 49 11.96 0.74 0.07
N THR A 50 11.68 1.12 1.32
CA THR A 50 10.80 2.24 1.64
C THR A 50 11.63 3.51 1.67
N LEU A 51 11.38 4.42 0.73
CA LEU A 51 12.13 5.66 0.59
C LEU A 51 11.77 6.65 1.69
N VAL A 52 10.46 6.81 1.96
CA VAL A 52 9.93 7.76 2.95
C VAL A 52 8.64 7.21 3.58
N ALA A 53 8.40 7.54 4.84
CA ALA A 53 7.14 7.25 5.55
C ALA A 53 6.62 8.49 6.29
N ALA A 54 5.29 8.59 6.41
CA ALA A 54 4.57 9.59 7.20
C ALA A 54 3.44 8.94 7.99
N SER A 55 3.18 9.44 9.20
CA SER A 55 2.29 8.84 10.23
C SER A 55 1.30 9.82 10.82
#